data_AF-A0A4Q2A620-F1
#
_entry.id   AF-A0A4Q2A620-F1
#
_cell.length_a   1.000
_cell.length_b   1.000
_cell.length_c   1.000
_cell.angle_alpha   90.00
_cell.angle_beta   90.00
_cell.angle_gamma   90.00
#
_symmetry.space_group_name_H-M   'P 1'
#
loop_
_entity.id
_entity.type
_entity.pdbx_description
1 polymer ?
#
loop_
_entity_poly.entity_id
_entity_poly.type
_entity_poly.pdbx_seq_one_letter_code
_entity_poly.pdbx_strand_id
1 'polypeptide(L)'
;MEPKRAKPLTPSQIRHLLRVTDATSGHPERDTLVLLLGFTCGMRVFEIAQLEVADVLLPSGRLREEVSLRGAITEGSKARCVYLSHPKTVAALERYIEWRWKRGKVTALDRSKWQGLLPNVPLILRHKGTRYELSVKLRVNYDGETVEYLAADRLQNYVTGLYRVAGFGRGFSSHSGRRTFASRLIAQGHSIETVQLLLGHVHLDHAAPYIEISKKARREAMADLGGVFGDA
;
A
#
# COMPACT_ATOMS: atom_id res chain seq x y z
N MET A 1 0.33 -26.77 -4.28
CA MET A 1 -0.75 -26.05 -3.57
C MET A 1 -0.81 -24.63 -4.15
N GLU A 2 -1.89 -24.25 -4.83
CA GLU A 2 -2.01 -22.88 -5.33
C GLU A 2 -1.91 -21.87 -4.16
N PRO A 3 -1.12 -20.80 -4.29
CA PRO A 3 -0.99 -19.83 -3.21
C PRO A 3 -2.36 -19.20 -2.92
N LYS A 4 -2.74 -19.14 -1.65
CA LYS A 4 -3.97 -18.48 -1.19
C LYS A 4 -3.85 -16.97 -1.46
N ARG A 5 -4.50 -16.48 -2.53
CA ARG A 5 -4.40 -15.08 -2.95
C ARG A 5 -5.47 -14.22 -2.27
N ALA A 6 -5.10 -13.03 -1.80
CA ALA A 6 -6.05 -12.06 -1.25
C ALA A 6 -7.02 -11.56 -2.33
N LYS A 7 -8.28 -11.29 -1.99
CA LYS A 7 -9.33 -10.82 -2.93
C LYS A 7 -9.24 -9.30 -3.13
N PRO A 8 -9.42 -8.77 -4.36
CA PRO A 8 -9.55 -7.33 -4.59
C PRO A 8 -10.93 -6.83 -4.10
N LEU A 9 -11.05 -5.52 -3.90
CA LEU A 9 -12.29 -4.86 -3.46
C LEU A 9 -12.91 -4.03 -4.58
N THR A 10 -14.23 -4.04 -4.62
CA THR A 10 -15.03 -3.11 -5.43
C THR A 10 -15.08 -1.70 -4.81
N PRO A 11 -15.43 -0.65 -5.58
CA PRO A 11 -15.55 0.71 -5.04
C PRO A 11 -16.50 0.83 -3.85
N SER A 12 -17.62 0.11 -3.85
CA SER A 12 -18.59 0.11 -2.75
C SER A 12 -18.01 -0.53 -1.49
N GLN A 13 -17.28 -1.65 -1.64
CA GLN A 13 -16.59 -2.32 -0.55
C GLN A 13 -15.49 -1.45 0.06
N ILE A 14 -14.72 -0.70 -0.75
CA ILE A 14 -13.74 0.25 -0.23
C ILE A 14 -14.43 1.33 0.60
N ARG A 15 -15.52 1.94 0.09
CA ARG A 15 -16.27 2.96 0.82
C ARG A 15 -16.83 2.41 2.14
N HIS A 16 -17.36 1.19 2.12
CA HIS A 16 -17.86 0.50 3.31
C HIS A 16 -16.75 0.27 4.34
N LEU A 17 -15.61 -0.29 3.92
CA LEU A 17 -14.46 -0.54 4.79
C LEU A 17 -13.98 0.74 5.46
N LEU A 18 -13.82 1.82 4.69
CA LEU A 18 -13.36 3.11 5.23
C LEU A 18 -14.38 3.69 6.21
N ARG A 19 -15.68 3.63 5.90
CA ARG A 19 -16.74 4.11 6.79
C ARG A 19 -16.78 3.34 8.12
N VAL A 20 -16.73 2.01 8.06
CA VAL A 20 -16.71 1.19 9.28
C VAL A 20 -15.44 1.47 10.08
N THR A 21 -14.28 1.52 9.42
CA THR A 21 -13.00 1.83 10.09
C THR A 21 -13.06 3.17 10.83
N ASP A 22 -13.61 4.20 10.19
CA ASP A 22 -13.74 5.53 10.79
C ASP A 22 -14.70 5.53 12.00
N ALA A 23 -15.77 4.72 11.95
CA ALA A 23 -16.77 4.63 13.01
C ALA A 23 -16.37 3.74 14.20
N THR A 24 -15.57 2.68 13.97
CA THR A 24 -15.32 1.64 14.98
C THR A 24 -13.88 1.53 15.45
N SER A 25 -12.92 2.12 14.73
CA SER A 25 -11.52 2.05 15.16
C SER A 25 -11.26 2.96 16.37
N GLY A 26 -10.42 2.51 17.30
CA GLY A 26 -9.88 3.37 18.36
C GLY A 26 -8.86 4.41 17.87
N HIS A 27 -8.40 4.30 16.62
CA HIS A 27 -7.44 5.22 15.97
C HIS A 27 -7.83 5.47 14.50
N PRO A 28 -9.00 6.06 14.24
CA PRO A 28 -9.57 6.15 12.89
C PRO A 28 -8.71 6.97 11.93
N GLU A 29 -7.99 8.00 12.39
CA GLU A 29 -7.07 8.80 11.57
C GLU A 29 -5.90 7.97 11.05
N ARG A 30 -5.28 7.19 11.92
CA ARG A 30 -4.16 6.29 11.55
C ARG A 30 -4.65 5.19 10.62
N ASP A 31 -5.75 4.53 10.98
CA ASP A 31 -6.18 3.30 10.31
C ASP A 31 -6.71 3.57 8.91
N THR A 32 -7.45 4.68 8.76
CA THR A 32 -7.87 5.18 7.45
C THR A 32 -6.67 5.46 6.56
N LEU A 33 -5.63 6.12 7.08
CA LEU A 33 -4.39 6.38 6.34
C LEU A 33 -3.70 5.08 5.92
N VAL A 34 -3.55 4.11 6.82
CA VAL A 34 -2.91 2.81 6.51
C VAL A 34 -3.64 2.08 5.38
N LEU A 35 -4.98 2.06 5.41
CA LEU A 35 -5.78 1.46 4.35
C LEU A 35 -5.59 2.19 3.02
N LEU A 36 -5.63 3.52 3.04
CA LEU A 36 -5.49 4.35 1.84
C LEU A 36 -4.10 4.22 1.20
N LEU A 37 -3.02 4.14 1.98
CA LEU A 37 -1.67 3.87 1.46
C LEU A 37 -1.63 2.53 0.69
N GLY A 38 -2.36 1.52 1.16
CA GLY A 38 -2.52 0.25 0.43
C GLY A 38 -3.34 0.39 -0.86
N PHE A 39 -4.47 1.10 -0.81
CA PHE A 39 -5.41 1.21 -1.94
C PHE A 39 -4.97 2.18 -3.05
N THR A 40 -4.23 3.24 -2.72
CA THR A 40 -3.89 4.31 -3.67
C THR A 40 -2.41 4.35 -4.02
N CYS A 41 -1.55 3.83 -3.16
CA CYS A 41 -0.09 3.86 -3.37
C CYS A 41 0.49 2.44 -3.59
N GLY A 42 -0.35 1.41 -3.53
CA GLY A 42 0.07 0.02 -3.72
C GLY A 42 1.12 -0.48 -2.71
N MET A 43 1.21 0.16 -1.54
CA MET A 43 2.25 -0.16 -0.56
C MET A 43 1.99 -1.50 0.14
N ARG A 44 3.06 -2.25 0.41
CA ARG A 44 3.04 -3.41 1.31
C ARG A 44 2.98 -2.94 2.76
N VAL A 45 2.45 -3.78 3.65
CA VAL A 45 2.40 -3.46 5.09
C VAL A 45 3.78 -3.21 5.68
N PHE A 46 4.77 -3.99 5.27
CA PHE A 46 6.14 -3.81 5.73
C PHE A 46 6.69 -2.44 5.34
N GLU A 47 6.47 -2.00 4.09
CA GLU A 47 6.83 -0.65 3.63
C GLU A 47 6.10 0.42 4.46
N ILE A 48 4.78 0.27 4.69
CA ILE A 48 3.98 1.20 5.50
C ILE A 48 4.48 1.26 6.96
N ALA A 49 4.82 0.12 7.55
CA ALA A 49 5.33 0.04 8.92
C ALA A 49 6.70 0.71 9.09
N GLN A 50 7.48 0.75 8.00
CA GLN A 50 8.84 1.27 8.01
C GLN A 50 8.95 2.73 7.59
N LEU A 51 7.93 3.31 6.96
CA LEU A 51 7.87 4.73 6.62
C LEU A 51 8.15 5.63 7.82
N GLU A 52 8.96 6.65 7.60
CA GLU A 52 9.25 7.73 8.55
C GLU A 52 8.56 9.04 8.13
N VAL A 53 8.47 9.98 9.07
CA VAL A 53 7.93 11.32 8.80
C VAL A 53 8.75 12.01 7.71
N ALA A 54 10.07 11.86 7.73
CA ALA A 54 10.98 12.44 6.74
C ALA A 54 10.78 11.91 5.30
N ASP A 55 10.21 10.71 5.17
CA ASP A 55 9.93 10.08 3.88
C ASP A 55 8.72 10.73 3.18
N VAL A 56 7.80 11.35 3.93
CA VAL A 56 6.53 11.89 3.39
C VAL A 56 6.39 13.40 3.51
N LEU A 57 7.15 14.04 4.40
CA LEU A 57 7.17 15.49 4.58
C LEU A 57 8.51 16.07 4.09
N LEU A 58 8.51 17.36 3.84
CA LEU A 58 9.70 18.19 3.69
C LEU A 58 9.97 18.95 4.99
N PRO A 59 11.20 19.45 5.21
CA PRO A 59 11.49 20.30 6.37
C PRO A 59 10.55 21.49 6.49
N SER A 60 10.07 22.05 5.38
CA SER A 60 9.10 23.14 5.33
C SER A 60 7.68 22.76 5.79
N GLY A 61 7.42 21.48 6.07
CA GLY A 61 6.08 20.96 6.37
C GLY A 61 5.22 20.66 5.15
N ARG A 62 5.70 20.93 3.92
CA ARG A 62 5.02 20.49 2.70
C ARG A 62 5.09 18.97 2.55
N LEU A 63 4.03 18.36 2.03
CA LEU A 63 4.05 16.95 1.65
C LEU A 63 4.95 16.72 0.45
N ARG A 64 5.64 15.59 0.43
CA ARG A 64 6.35 15.11 -0.76
C ARG A 64 5.36 14.47 -1.72
N GLU A 65 5.49 14.79 -3.00
CA GLU A 65 4.71 14.15 -4.06
C GLU A 65 5.19 12.71 -4.29
N GLU A 66 6.50 12.49 -4.13
CA GLU A 66 7.17 11.21 -4.29
C GLU A 66 7.82 10.75 -2.99
N VAL A 67 7.59 9.48 -2.66
CA VAL A 67 8.19 8.79 -1.52
C VAL A 67 9.11 7.71 -2.04
N SER A 68 10.41 7.86 -1.81
CA SER A 68 11.40 6.85 -2.15
C SER A 68 11.42 5.76 -1.09
N LEU A 69 10.92 4.57 -1.43
CA LEU A 69 11.00 3.41 -0.54
C LEU A 69 12.39 2.80 -0.69
N ARG A 70 13.18 2.88 0.38
CA ARG A 70 14.55 2.34 0.44
C ARG A 70 14.58 0.85 0.11
N GLY A 71 15.60 0.38 -0.59
CA GLY A 71 15.76 -1.05 -0.92
C GLY A 71 15.66 -1.95 0.33
N ALA A 72 16.25 -1.52 1.45
CA ALA A 72 16.22 -2.23 2.73
C ALA A 72 14.80 -2.47 3.32
N ILE A 73 13.79 -1.73 2.87
CA ILE A 73 12.39 -1.89 3.28
C ILE A 73 11.51 -2.55 2.21
N THR A 74 12.10 -2.94 1.08
CA THR A 74 11.42 -3.58 -0.05
C THR A 74 11.83 -5.04 -0.19
N GLU A 75 10.88 -5.89 -0.58
CA GLU A 75 11.16 -7.27 -0.94
C GLU A 75 12.01 -7.31 -2.22
N GLY A 76 13.21 -7.92 -2.15
CA GLY A 76 14.16 -7.98 -3.27
C GLY A 76 15.16 -6.81 -3.33
N SER A 77 15.23 -5.97 -2.30
CA SER A 77 16.25 -4.92 -2.13
C SER A 77 16.29 -3.84 -3.22
N LYS A 78 15.22 -3.68 -4.03
CA LYS A 78 15.14 -2.66 -5.07
C LYS A 78 14.29 -1.48 -4.62
N ALA A 79 14.91 -0.32 -4.52
CA ALA A 79 14.21 0.93 -4.23
C ALA A 79 13.13 1.20 -5.27
N ARG A 80 11.98 1.72 -4.83
CA ARG A 80 10.88 2.13 -5.72
C ARG A 80 10.25 3.41 -5.22
N CYS A 81 9.77 4.24 -6.14
CA CYS A 81 9.00 5.43 -5.80
C CYS A 81 7.52 5.09 -5.69
N VAL A 82 6.86 5.63 -4.66
CA VAL A 82 5.40 5.66 -4.56
C VAL A 82 4.93 7.11 -4.52
N TYR A 83 3.78 7.37 -5.12
CA TYR A 83 3.27 8.73 -5.30
C TYR A 83 2.12 8.99 -4.32
N LEU A 84 2.22 10.05 -3.53
CA LEU A 84 1.17 10.51 -2.61
C LEU A 84 0.22 11.49 -3.30
N SER A 85 -0.17 11.19 -4.54
CA SER A 85 -0.96 12.11 -5.38
C SER A 85 -2.47 12.01 -5.17
N HIS A 86 -2.96 10.90 -4.60
CA HIS A 86 -4.40 10.68 -4.47
C HIS A 86 -5.02 11.59 -3.38
N PRO A 87 -6.03 12.43 -3.70
CA PRO A 87 -6.54 13.45 -2.77
C PRO A 87 -7.04 12.90 -1.44
N LYS A 88 -7.67 11.72 -1.43
CA LYS A 88 -8.11 11.07 -0.18
C LYS A 88 -6.95 10.67 0.74
N THR A 89 -5.82 10.28 0.16
CA THR A 89 -4.64 9.84 0.91
C THR A 89 -3.92 11.04 1.49
N VAL A 90 -3.81 12.13 0.72
CA VAL A 90 -3.34 13.42 1.18
C VAL A 90 -4.17 13.91 2.36
N ALA A 91 -5.50 13.99 2.21
CA ALA A 91 -6.40 14.43 3.28
C ALA A 91 -6.32 13.54 4.53
N ALA A 92 -6.20 12.21 4.36
CA ALA A 92 -6.05 11.30 5.50
C ALA A 92 -4.69 11.46 6.20
N LEU A 93 -3.63 11.74 5.44
CA LEU A 93 -2.30 11.99 5.96
C LEU A 93 -2.27 13.29 6.78
N GLU A 94 -2.82 14.38 6.24
CA GLU A 94 -2.97 15.66 6.95
C GLU A 94 -3.80 15.51 8.22
N ARG A 95 -4.93 14.80 8.15
CA ARG A 95 -5.78 14.51 9.32
C ARG A 95 -5.01 13.78 10.42
N TYR A 96 -4.19 12.81 10.04
CA TYR A 96 -3.40 12.04 10.98
C TYR A 96 -2.22 12.83 11.57
N ILE A 97 -1.55 13.68 10.77
CA ILE A 97 -0.50 14.59 11.26
C ILE A 97 -1.08 15.58 12.28
N GLU A 98 -2.21 16.20 11.96
CA GLU A 98 -2.91 17.13 12.86
C GLU A 98 -3.34 16.44 14.16
N TRP A 99 -3.87 15.21 14.07
CA TRP A 99 -4.22 14.41 15.24
C TRP A 99 -3.00 14.13 16.12
N ARG A 100 -1.85 13.77 15.52
CA ARG A 100 -0.60 13.54 16.25
C ARG A 100 -0.14 14.80 16.96
N TRP A 101 -0.19 15.95 16.28
CA TRP A 101 0.17 17.25 16.86
C TRP A 101 -0.69 17.57 18.08
N LYS A 102 -2.02 17.57 17.92
CA LYS A 102 -2.98 17.87 19.00
C LYS A 102 -2.84 16.97 20.23
N ARG A 103 -2.40 15.72 20.03
CA ARG A 103 -2.24 14.72 21.09
C ARG A 103 -0.79 14.62 21.61
N GLY A 104 0.12 15.48 21.14
CA GLY A 104 1.55 15.45 21.52
C GLY A 104 2.24 14.13 21.19
N LYS A 105 1.81 13.44 20.12
CA LYS A 105 2.31 12.10 19.76
C LYS A 105 3.58 12.19 18.93
N VAL A 106 4.72 12.14 19.63
CA VAL A 106 6.06 12.16 19.05
C VAL A 106 6.22 13.43 18.18
N THR A 107 6.08 14.57 18.85
CA THR A 107 6.07 15.92 18.27
C THR A 107 7.33 16.67 18.67
N ALA A 108 7.77 17.58 17.80
CA ALA A 108 8.76 18.59 18.12
C ALA A 108 8.07 19.81 18.79
N LEU A 109 8.83 20.78 19.28
CA LEU A 109 8.26 22.04 19.78
C LEU A 109 7.90 23.00 18.63
N ASP A 110 8.66 22.94 17.54
CA ASP A 110 8.55 23.84 16.41
C ASP A 110 7.61 23.29 15.33
N ARG A 111 6.44 23.91 15.16
CA ARG A 111 5.46 23.53 14.15
C ARG A 111 5.82 23.98 12.74
N SER A 112 6.70 24.97 12.59
CA SER A 112 7.14 25.46 11.28
C SER A 112 7.94 24.40 10.50
N LYS A 113 8.56 23.46 11.23
CA LYS A 113 9.31 22.35 10.66
C LYS A 113 8.52 21.05 10.74
N TRP A 114 8.45 20.31 9.62
CA TRP A 114 7.83 18.99 9.56
C TRP A 114 6.39 18.94 10.15
N GLN A 115 5.68 20.07 10.09
CA GLN A 115 4.38 20.26 10.75
C GLN A 115 4.36 19.95 12.26
N GLY A 116 5.50 20.10 12.95
CA GLY A 116 5.62 19.81 14.38
C GLY A 116 5.85 18.34 14.72
N LEU A 117 6.15 17.48 13.75
CA LEU A 117 6.56 16.11 13.99
C LEU A 117 8.09 15.97 13.99
N LEU A 118 8.62 14.97 14.70
CA LEU A 118 10.04 14.61 14.57
C LEU A 118 10.27 13.89 13.22
N PRO A 119 11.33 14.18 12.46
CA PRO A 119 11.52 13.63 11.11
C PRO A 119 11.88 12.14 11.08
N ASN A 120 12.79 11.68 11.95
CA ASN A 120 13.35 10.33 11.91
C ASN A 120 12.56 9.33 12.79
N VAL A 121 11.24 9.49 12.82
CA VAL A 121 10.33 8.65 13.61
C VAL A 121 9.34 7.97 12.68
N PRO A 122 8.83 6.77 13.04
CA PRO A 122 7.84 6.10 12.22
C PRO A 122 6.63 7.01 11.98
N LEU A 123 6.17 7.03 10.73
CA LEU A 123 4.95 7.71 10.35
C LEU A 123 3.77 7.05 11.07
N ILE A 124 3.63 5.74 10.90
CA ILE A 124 2.54 4.95 11.49
C ILE A 124 2.95 4.46 12.88
N LEU A 125 2.26 4.97 13.91
CA LEU A 125 2.52 4.65 15.30
C LEU A 125 1.59 3.55 15.81
N ARG A 126 2.09 2.65 16.66
CA ARG A 126 1.23 1.80 17.50
C ARG A 126 0.48 2.67 18.51
N HIS A 127 -0.54 2.12 19.16
CA HIS A 127 -1.32 2.81 20.21
C HIS A 127 -0.42 3.57 21.23
N LYS A 128 0.67 2.96 21.69
CA LYS A 128 1.59 3.56 22.69
C LYS A 128 2.49 4.69 22.12
N GLY A 129 2.40 5.01 20.82
CA GLY A 129 3.25 6.02 20.18
C GLY A 129 4.61 5.50 19.72
N THR A 130 4.82 4.18 19.71
CA THR A 130 6.08 3.55 19.30
C THR A 130 5.97 2.87 17.93
N ARG A 131 7.11 2.47 17.35
CA ARG A 131 7.16 1.66 16.11
C ARG A 131 6.45 0.32 16.31
N TYR A 132 5.91 -0.23 15.22
CA TYR A 132 5.48 -1.63 15.21
C TYR A 132 6.69 -2.56 15.27
N GLU A 133 6.65 -3.56 16.14
CA GLU A 133 7.66 -4.62 16.21
C GLU A 133 7.68 -5.42 14.91
N LEU A 134 8.90 -5.71 14.43
CA LEU A 134 9.14 -6.59 13.30
C LEU A 134 9.46 -7.98 13.81
N SER A 135 8.99 -8.99 13.08
CA SER A 135 9.26 -10.39 13.35
C SER A 135 10.29 -10.91 12.36
N VAL A 136 11.34 -11.58 12.85
CA VAL A 136 12.31 -12.27 11.99
C VAL A 136 11.66 -13.56 11.47
N LYS A 137 11.78 -13.80 10.17
CA LYS A 137 11.33 -15.01 9.48
C LYS A 137 12.49 -15.60 8.72
N LEU A 138 12.74 -16.89 8.89
CA LEU A 138 13.70 -17.61 8.08
C LEU A 138 13.00 -18.12 6.83
N ARG A 139 13.54 -17.78 5.66
CA ARG A 139 13.05 -18.28 4.36
C ARG A 139 14.21 -18.79 3.54
N VAL A 140 13.99 -19.89 2.85
CA VAL A 140 14.92 -20.39 1.84
C VAL A 140 14.73 -19.53 0.58
N ASN A 141 15.80 -18.89 0.11
CA ASN A 141 15.79 -18.15 -1.15
C ASN A 141 15.76 -19.12 -2.35
N TYR A 142 15.74 -18.57 -3.56
CA TYR A 142 15.75 -19.39 -4.78
C TYR A 142 17.04 -20.23 -4.90
N ASP A 143 18.14 -19.73 -4.35
CA ASP A 143 19.46 -20.36 -4.38
C ASP A 143 19.68 -21.42 -3.28
N GLY A 144 18.63 -21.73 -2.49
CA GLY A 144 18.68 -22.74 -1.42
C GLY A 144 19.28 -22.27 -0.09
N GLU A 145 19.66 -21.00 0.02
CA GLU A 145 20.20 -20.39 1.24
C GLU A 145 19.09 -19.95 2.17
N THR A 146 19.28 -20.14 3.48
CA THR A 146 18.35 -19.61 4.49
C THR A 146 18.67 -18.15 4.77
N VAL A 147 17.75 -17.27 4.39
CA VAL A 147 17.86 -15.82 4.59
C VAL A 147 16.86 -15.35 5.63
N GLU A 148 17.31 -14.47 6.52
CA GLU A 148 16.46 -13.76 7.47
C GLU A 148 15.68 -12.65 6.77
N TYR A 149 14.36 -12.67 6.93
CA TYR A 149 13.44 -11.67 6.43
C TYR A 149 12.68 -11.01 7.58
N LEU A 150 12.65 -9.68 7.62
CA LEU A 150 11.85 -8.94 8.60
C LEU A 150 10.41 -8.78 8.11
N ALA A 151 9.44 -9.14 8.95
CA ALA A 151 8.02 -9.06 8.64
C ALA A 151 7.26 -8.15 9.63
N ALA A 152 6.35 -7.32 9.13
CA ALA A 152 5.49 -6.46 9.94
C ALA A 152 4.18 -7.18 10.37
N ASP A 153 4.29 -8.39 10.93
CA ASP A 153 3.15 -9.26 11.25
C ASP A 153 2.12 -8.58 12.15
N ARG A 154 2.58 -7.77 13.12
CA ARG A 154 1.70 -7.05 14.05
C ARG A 154 0.79 -6.07 13.31
N LEU A 155 1.33 -5.25 12.40
CA LEU A 155 0.53 -4.32 11.61
C LEU A 155 -0.35 -5.09 10.61
N GLN A 156 0.16 -6.18 10.02
CA GLN A 156 -0.61 -6.99 9.07
C GLN A 156 -1.85 -7.63 9.72
N ASN A 157 -1.68 -8.20 10.91
CA ASN A 157 -2.78 -8.80 11.67
C ASN A 157 -3.77 -7.72 12.11
N TYR A 158 -3.27 -6.54 12.51
CA TYR A 158 -4.12 -5.41 12.88
C TYR A 158 -4.97 -4.93 11.71
N VAL A 159 -4.36 -4.69 10.54
CA VAL A 159 -5.06 -4.31 9.31
C VAL A 159 -6.08 -5.38 8.92
N THR A 160 -5.71 -6.66 8.98
CA THR A 160 -6.65 -7.78 8.71
C THR A 160 -7.84 -7.77 9.69
N GLY A 161 -7.62 -7.36 10.94
CA GLY A 161 -8.67 -7.11 11.91
C GLY A 161 -9.68 -6.05 11.45
N LEU A 162 -9.24 -4.95 10.83
CA LEU A 162 -10.14 -3.92 10.29
C LEU A 162 -11.08 -4.48 9.22
N TYR A 163 -10.55 -5.32 8.32
CA TYR A 163 -11.39 -6.03 7.34
C TYR A 163 -12.44 -6.92 8.02
N ARG A 164 -12.04 -7.68 9.05
CA ARG A 164 -12.97 -8.55 9.79
C ARG A 164 -14.07 -7.76 10.49
N VAL A 165 -13.73 -6.64 11.13
CA VAL A 165 -14.71 -5.75 11.80
C VAL A 165 -15.69 -5.16 10.79
N ALA A 166 -15.23 -4.84 9.58
CA ALA A 166 -16.10 -4.39 8.49
C ALA A 166 -16.92 -5.51 7.83
N GLY A 167 -16.89 -6.74 8.36
CA GLY A 167 -17.68 -7.87 7.87
C GLY A 167 -17.07 -8.60 6.67
N PHE A 168 -15.81 -8.31 6.31
CA PHE A 168 -15.14 -9.04 5.24
C PHE A 168 -14.68 -10.42 5.74
N GLY A 169 -15.05 -11.46 4.99
CA GLY A 169 -14.74 -12.85 5.30
C GLY A 169 -13.31 -13.28 4.99
N ARG A 170 -13.08 -14.60 4.99
CA ARG A 170 -11.78 -15.19 4.64
C ARG A 170 -11.34 -14.76 3.23
N GLY A 171 -10.06 -14.41 3.09
CA GLY A 171 -9.47 -13.97 1.82
C GLY A 171 -9.30 -12.47 1.68
N PHE A 172 -9.77 -11.66 2.62
CA PHE A 172 -9.42 -10.25 2.71
C PHE A 172 -8.30 -10.02 3.73
N SER A 173 -7.29 -9.25 3.35
CA SER A 173 -6.14 -8.94 4.20
C SER A 173 -5.48 -7.65 3.75
N SER A 174 -4.35 -7.30 4.35
CA SER A 174 -3.55 -6.17 3.88
C SER A 174 -3.15 -6.25 2.40
N HIS A 175 -2.94 -7.45 1.85
CA HIS A 175 -2.64 -7.63 0.43
C HIS A 175 -3.83 -7.32 -0.48
N SER A 176 -5.06 -7.33 0.05
CA SER A 176 -6.24 -6.93 -0.72
C SER A 176 -6.16 -5.48 -1.20
N GLY A 177 -5.59 -4.58 -0.39
CA GLY A 177 -5.41 -3.17 -0.77
C GLY A 177 -4.52 -3.03 -2.00
N ARG A 178 -3.33 -3.61 -1.93
CA ARG A 178 -2.36 -3.63 -3.03
C ARG A 178 -2.89 -4.34 -4.28
N ARG A 179 -3.62 -5.45 -4.11
CA ARG A 179 -4.25 -6.15 -5.25
C ARG A 179 -5.32 -5.29 -5.92
N THR A 180 -6.12 -4.59 -5.12
CA THR A 180 -7.14 -3.66 -5.60
C THR A 180 -6.52 -2.49 -6.37
N PHE A 181 -5.40 -1.94 -5.87
CA PHE A 181 -4.65 -0.90 -6.57
C PHE A 181 -4.24 -1.35 -7.98
N ALA A 182 -3.56 -2.50 -8.10
CA ALA A 182 -3.14 -3.02 -9.39
C ALA A 182 -4.32 -3.36 -10.32
N SER A 183 -5.35 -4.06 -9.81
CA SER A 183 -6.50 -4.43 -10.64
C SER A 183 -7.24 -3.21 -11.16
N ARG A 184 -7.30 -2.12 -10.39
CA ARG A 184 -7.94 -0.88 -10.81
C ARG A 184 -7.15 -0.15 -11.88
N LEU A 185 -5.82 -0.07 -11.75
CA LEU A 185 -4.98 0.57 -12.77
C LEU A 185 -5.09 -0.17 -14.12
N ILE A 186 -5.07 -1.50 -14.08
CA ILE A 186 -5.25 -2.32 -15.29
C ILE A 186 -6.65 -2.11 -15.88
N ALA A 187 -7.70 -2.10 -15.05
CA ALA A 187 -9.06 -1.83 -15.51
C ALA A 187 -9.24 -0.41 -16.08
N GLN A 188 -8.38 0.54 -15.71
CA GLN A 188 -8.34 1.89 -16.26
C GLN A 188 -7.51 2.00 -17.56
N GLY A 189 -6.95 0.89 -18.05
CA GLY A 189 -6.18 0.84 -19.29
C GLY A 189 -4.69 1.15 -19.14
N HIS A 190 -4.16 1.24 -17.91
CA HIS A 190 -2.72 1.42 -17.73
C HIS A 190 -1.96 0.14 -18.07
N SER A 191 -0.76 0.32 -18.66
CA SER A 191 0.12 -0.79 -19.04
C SER A 191 0.53 -1.63 -17.82
N ILE A 192 0.76 -2.91 -18.04
CA ILE A 192 1.16 -3.84 -16.96
C ILE A 192 2.55 -3.45 -16.45
N GLU A 193 3.41 -2.95 -17.33
CA GLU A 193 4.75 -2.45 -17.07
C GLU A 193 4.70 -1.27 -16.09
N THR A 194 3.79 -0.31 -16.32
CA THR A 194 3.54 0.80 -15.39
C THR A 194 3.11 0.26 -14.02
N VAL A 195 2.18 -0.70 -13.99
CA VAL A 195 1.69 -1.27 -12.73
C VAL A 195 2.78 -2.07 -11.99
N GLN A 196 3.63 -2.79 -12.71
CA GLN A 196 4.76 -3.51 -12.14
C GLN A 196 5.80 -2.57 -11.54
N LEU A 197 6.12 -1.47 -12.23
CA LEU A 197 7.02 -0.44 -11.73
C LEU A 197 6.45 0.20 -10.45
N LEU A 198 5.16 0.57 -10.48
CA LEU A 198 4.44 1.14 -9.34
C LEU A 198 4.24 0.17 -8.17
N LEU A 199 4.39 -1.13 -8.39
CA LEU A 199 4.36 -2.13 -7.33
C LEU A 199 5.77 -2.55 -6.87
N GLY A 200 6.80 -2.32 -7.67
CA GLY A 200 8.15 -2.84 -7.44
C GLY A 200 8.18 -4.36 -7.46
N HIS A 201 7.58 -4.97 -8.49
CA HIS A 201 7.75 -6.40 -8.74
C HIS A 201 9.06 -6.63 -9.50
N VAL A 202 9.92 -7.50 -8.97
CA VAL A 202 11.23 -7.82 -9.57
C VAL A 202 11.08 -8.83 -10.73
N HIS A 203 10.00 -9.63 -10.73
CA HIS A 203 9.72 -10.65 -11.74
C HIS A 203 8.32 -10.49 -12.37
N LEU A 204 8.25 -10.65 -13.70
CA LEU A 204 7.03 -10.61 -14.52
C LEU A 204 5.97 -11.64 -14.06
N ASP A 205 6.41 -12.78 -13.51
CA ASP A 205 5.54 -13.89 -13.05
C ASP A 205 4.57 -13.48 -11.92
N HIS A 206 4.91 -12.44 -11.15
CA HIS A 206 4.03 -11.90 -10.11
C HIS A 206 2.95 -10.94 -10.64
N ALA A 207 2.97 -10.60 -11.93
CA ALA A 207 1.94 -9.78 -12.57
C ALA A 207 0.85 -10.60 -13.29
N ALA A 208 1.14 -11.86 -13.64
CA ALA A 208 0.15 -12.78 -14.21
C ALA A 208 -1.19 -12.87 -13.44
N PRO A 209 -1.24 -12.76 -12.08
CA PRO A 209 -2.49 -12.75 -11.33
C PRO A 209 -3.42 -11.55 -11.57
N TYR A 210 -2.96 -10.51 -12.27
CA TYR A 210 -3.77 -9.34 -12.59
C TYR A 210 -4.33 -9.35 -14.03
N ILE A 211 -3.93 -10.33 -14.83
CA ILE A 211 -4.36 -10.48 -16.23
C ILE A 211 -5.62 -11.35 -16.25
N GLU A 212 -6.76 -10.82 -15.79
CA GLU A 212 -8.07 -11.39 -16.13
C GLU A 212 -8.61 -10.69 -17.38
N ILE A 213 -8.01 -10.98 -18.55
CA ILE A 213 -8.55 -10.47 -19.82
C ILE A 213 -9.80 -11.29 -20.14
N SER A 214 -10.95 -10.63 -20.26
CA SER A 214 -12.21 -11.29 -20.64
C SER A 214 -12.08 -11.97 -22.01
N LYS A 215 -12.76 -13.11 -22.21
CA LYS A 215 -12.76 -13.83 -23.49
C LYS A 215 -13.23 -12.96 -24.66
N LYS A 216 -14.07 -11.95 -24.39
CA LYS A 216 -14.55 -10.94 -25.34
C LYS A 216 -13.43 -10.00 -25.79
N ALA A 217 -12.69 -9.42 -24.84
CA ALA A 217 -11.56 -8.54 -25.13
C ALA A 217 -10.43 -9.25 -25.90
N ARG A 218 -10.21 -10.56 -25.63
CA ARG A 218 -9.25 -11.37 -26.41
C ARG A 218 -9.70 -11.57 -27.86
N ARG A 219 -11.00 -11.74 -28.10
CA ARG A 219 -11.55 -11.90 -29.45
C ARG A 219 -11.53 -10.59 -30.23
N GLU A 220 -11.85 -9.47 -29.57
CA GLU A 220 -11.80 -8.13 -30.17
C GLU A 220 -10.36 -7.77 -30.57
N ALA A 221 -9.37 -7.96 -29.68
CA ALA A 221 -7.97 -7.72 -30.01
C ALA A 221 -7.44 -8.58 -31.18
N MET A 222 -7.90 -9.83 -31.29
CA MET A 222 -7.56 -10.70 -32.41
C MET A 222 -8.27 -10.30 -33.72
N ALA A 223 -9.48 -9.76 -33.64
CA ALA A 223 -10.22 -9.26 -34.80
C ALA A 223 -9.61 -7.96 -35.33
N ASP A 224 -9.19 -7.05 -34.44
CA ASP A 224 -8.50 -5.80 -34.80
C ASP A 224 -7.14 -6.06 -35.47
N LEU A 225 -6.48 -7.17 -35.13
CA LEU A 225 -5.28 -7.62 -35.82
C LEU A 225 -5.53 -7.84 -37.32
N GLY A 226 -6.73 -8.31 -37.68
CA GLY A 226 -7.15 -8.49 -39.08
C GLY A 226 -7.25 -7.17 -39.87
N GLY A 227 -7.51 -6.04 -39.20
CA GLY A 227 -7.51 -4.72 -39.83
C GLY A 227 -6.11 -4.22 -40.19
N VAL A 228 -5.06 -4.72 -39.54
CA VAL A 228 -3.66 -4.41 -39.87
C VAL A 228 -3.21 -5.15 -41.14
N PHE A 229 -3.89 -6.23 -41.49
CA PHE A 229 -3.64 -7.04 -42.70
C PHE A 229 -4.75 -6.90 -43.76
N GLY A 230 -5.62 -5.89 -43.62
CA GLY A 230 -6.72 -5.62 -44.55
C GLY A 230 -6.26 -4.85 -45.79
N ASP A 231 -6.28 -5.57 -46.92
CA ASP A 231 -6.23 -5.20 -48.33
C ASP A 231 -5.19 -4.15 -48.80
N ALA A 232 -4.08 -4.65 -49.34
CA ALA A 232 -3.47 -4.09 -50.54
C ALA A 232 -4.23 -4.56 -51.79
#